data_AF-A0A1A8CEM8-F1
#
_entry.id   AF-A0A1A8CEM8-F1
#
_cell.length_a   1.000
_cell.length_b   1.000
_cell.length_c   1.000
_cell.angle_alpha   90.00
_cell.angle_beta   90.00
_cell.angle_gamma   90.00
#
_symmetry.space_group_name_H-M   'P 1'
#
loop_
_entity.id
_entity.type
_entity.pdbx_description
1 polymer ?
#
loop_
_entity_poly.entity_id
_entity_poly.type
_entity_poly.pdbx_seq_one_letter_code
_entity_poly.pdbx_strand_id
1 'polypeptide(L)' 'VKRVPRQQPTEKTSVLGFREQQTSKHRDVVFLLDSSDGMKSDFKAVLGFVERMVEKLNVDESKDRVSVVQFSAEAS' A
#
# COMPACT_ATOMS: atom_id res chain seq x y z
N VAL A 1 34.75 44.88 39.91
CA VAL A 1 34.81 44.04 38.69
C VAL A 1 33.44 43.38 38.50
N LYS A 2 32.68 43.76 37.46
CA LYS A 2 31.33 43.19 37.19
C LYS A 2 31.50 41.86 36.44
N ARG A 3 30.95 40.76 36.97
CA ARG A 3 30.95 39.46 36.27
C ARG A 3 29.79 39.43 35.28
N VAL A 4 30.07 39.06 34.03
CA VAL A 4 29.06 38.84 32.99
C VAL A 4 28.40 37.48 33.24
N PRO A 5 27.07 37.34 33.17
CA PRO A 5 26.44 36.03 33.29
C PRO A 5 26.76 35.21 32.04
N ARG A 6 27.31 34.01 32.22
CA ARG A 6 27.43 33.02 31.16
C ARG A 6 26.01 32.59 30.77
N GLN A 7 25.54 33.00 29.60
CA GLN A 7 24.37 32.37 29.00
C GLN A 7 24.81 30.97 28.55
N GLN A 8 24.22 29.94 29.16
CA GLN A 8 24.34 28.59 28.63
C GLN A 8 23.59 28.57 27.28
N PRO A 9 24.17 27.99 26.22
CA PRO A 9 23.38 27.72 25.02
C PRO A 9 22.20 26.86 25.44
N THR A 10 20.98 27.40 25.36
CA THR A 10 19.80 26.55 25.32
C THR A 10 19.94 25.71 24.07
N GLU A 11 20.35 24.45 24.24
CA GLU A 11 20.07 23.44 23.22
C GLU A 11 18.56 23.47 23.02
N LYS A 12 18.13 24.05 21.90
CA LYS A 12 16.78 23.79 21.41
C LYS A 12 16.80 22.31 21.12
N THR A 13 16.30 21.52 22.07
CA THR A 13 15.89 20.16 21.81
C THR A 13 14.88 20.28 20.68
N SER A 14 15.35 20.13 19.45
CA SER A 14 14.47 19.71 18.39
C SER A 14 13.95 18.39 18.90
N VAL A 15 12.71 18.42 19.35
CA VAL A 15 11.88 17.23 19.33
C VAL A 15 11.81 16.90 17.85
N LEU A 16 12.87 16.27 17.34
CA LEU A 16 12.86 15.57 16.08
C LEU A 16 11.87 14.47 16.39
N GLY A 17 10.60 14.77 16.15
CA GLY A 17 9.54 13.81 16.28
C GLY A 17 10.06 12.60 15.54
N PHE A 18 10.26 11.51 16.27
CA PHE A 18 10.25 10.21 15.66
C PHE A 18 8.87 10.14 15.01
N ARG A 19 8.76 10.65 13.77
CA ARG A 19 7.79 10.13 12.82
C ARG A 19 8.19 8.68 12.82
N GLU A 20 7.42 7.87 13.53
CA GLU A 20 7.30 6.47 13.25
C GLU A 20 7.23 6.44 11.73
N GLN A 21 8.34 6.06 11.08
CA GLN A 21 8.30 5.75 9.69
C GLN A 21 7.43 4.51 9.69
N GLN A 22 6.10 4.72 9.65
CA GLN A 22 5.20 3.75 9.10
C GLN A 22 5.74 3.54 7.71
N THR A 23 6.66 2.58 7.57
CA THR A 23 6.94 1.94 6.31
C THR A 23 5.59 1.38 5.94
N SER A 24 4.81 2.14 5.17
CA SER A 24 3.58 1.64 4.58
C SER A 24 4.00 0.35 3.92
N LYS A 25 3.53 -0.80 4.42
CA LYS A 25 3.91 -2.08 3.84
C LYS A 25 3.42 -2.06 2.39
N HIS A 26 4.34 -1.88 1.46
CA HIS A 26 4.06 -1.97 0.04
C HIS A 26 3.69 -3.43 -0.25
N ARG A 27 2.48 -3.65 -0.79
CA ARG A 27 1.99 -4.99 -1.08
C ARG A 27 1.91 -5.19 -2.59
N ASP A 28 2.37 -6.36 -3.02
CA ASP A 28 2.11 -6.87 -4.35
C ASP A 28 0.96 -7.86 -4.27
N VAL A 29 -0.14 -7.55 -4.94
CA VAL A 29 -1.34 -8.39 -4.94
C VAL A 29 -1.60 -8.87 -6.36
N VAL A 30 -1.69 -10.18 -6.54
CA VAL A 30 -2.02 -10.80 -7.82
C VAL A 30 -3.37 -11.48 -7.68
N PHE A 31 -4.32 -11.07 -8.52
CA PHE A 31 -5.63 -11.74 -8.65
C PHE A 31 -5.55 -12.73 -9.80
N LEU A 32 -5.66 -14.01 -9.49
CA LEU A 32 -5.76 -15.09 -10.47
C LEU A 32 -7.24 -15.45 -10.66
N LEU A 33 -7.77 -15.19 -11.85
CA LEU A 33 -9.19 -15.30 -12.17
C LEU A 33 -9.46 -16.52 -13.05
N ASP A 34 -10.30 -17.42 -12.54
CA ASP A 34 -10.79 -18.57 -13.29
C ASP A 34 -11.87 -18.12 -14.28
N SER A 35 -11.60 -18.31 -15.57
CA SER A 35 -12.57 -18.09 -16.64
C SER A 35 -12.97 -19.39 -17.35
N SER A 36 -12.83 -20.52 -16.69
CA SER A 36 -13.33 -21.80 -17.18
C SER A 36 -14.84 -21.75 -17.43
N ASP A 37 -15.33 -22.70 -18.23
CA ASP A 37 -16.74 -22.80 -18.59
C ASP A 37 -17.68 -22.87 -17.38
N GLY A 38 -17.24 -23.50 -16.28
CA GLY A 38 -18.00 -23.59 -15.03
C GLY A 38 -18.19 -22.25 -14.32
N MET A 39 -17.35 -21.24 -14.62
CA MET A 39 -17.40 -19.91 -14.01
C MET A 39 -18.10 -18.86 -14.88
N LYS A 40 -18.57 -19.20 -16.09
CA LYS A 40 -19.16 -18.23 -17.03
C LYS A 40 -20.31 -17.40 -16.44
N SER A 41 -21.20 -18.01 -15.64
CA SER A 41 -22.31 -17.29 -14.99
C SER A 41 -21.85 -16.34 -13.89
N ASP A 42 -20.75 -16.68 -13.22
CA ASP A 42 -20.31 -16.05 -11.98
C ASP A 42 -19.14 -15.09 -12.21
N PHE A 43 -18.51 -15.15 -13.38
CA PHE A 43 -17.32 -14.35 -13.71
C PHE A 43 -17.55 -12.86 -13.50
N LYS A 44 -18.74 -12.34 -13.83
CA LYS A 44 -19.09 -10.94 -13.57
C LYS A 44 -19.11 -10.59 -12.07
N ALA A 45 -19.57 -11.52 -11.22
CA ALA A 45 -19.53 -11.34 -9.77
C ALA A 45 -18.10 -11.38 -9.23
N VAL A 46 -17.24 -12.24 -9.80
CA VAL A 46 -15.80 -12.31 -9.50
C VAL A 46 -15.09 -11.00 -9.87
N LEU A 47 -15.36 -10.44 -11.06
CA LEU A 47 -14.83 -9.13 -11.44
C LEU A 47 -15.24 -8.03 -10.46
N GLY A 48 -16.53 -7.99 -10.08
CA GLY A 48 -17.00 -7.02 -9.09
C GLY A 48 -16.39 -7.22 -7.69
N PHE A 49 -16.03 -8.46 -7.31
CA PHE A 49 -15.28 -8.72 -6.09
C PHE A 49 -13.86 -8.12 -6.16
N VAL A 50 -13.14 -8.34 -7.28
CA VAL A 50 -11.81 -7.75 -7.48
C VAL A 50 -11.87 -6.23 -7.43
N GLU A 51 -12.83 -5.62 -8.11
CA GLU A 51 -13.03 -4.16 -8.11
C GLU A 51 -13.15 -3.62 -6.68
N ARG A 52 -14.05 -4.18 -5.87
CA ARG A 52 -14.24 -3.78 -4.46
C ARG A 52 -13.03 -4.02 -3.57
N MET A 53 -12.16 -4.97 -3.93
CA MET A 53 -10.92 -5.24 -3.20
C MET A 53 -9.83 -4.22 -3.57
N VAL A 54 -9.72 -3.90 -4.87
CA VAL A 54 -8.77 -2.91 -5.38
C VAL A 54 -9.08 -1.50 -4.87
N GLU A 55 -10.37 -1.15 -4.73
CA GLU A 55 -10.80 0.12 -4.10
C GLU A 55 -10.29 0.30 -2.66
N LYS A 56 -9.94 -0.78 -1.96
CA LYS A 56 -9.39 -0.75 -0.60
C LYS A 56 -7.85 -0.70 -0.56
N LEU A 57 -7.21 -0.82 -1.71
CA LEU A 57 -5.75 -0.74 -1.85
C LEU A 57 -5.33 0.69 -2.18
N ASN A 58 -4.17 1.09 -1.71
CA ASN A 58 -3.58 2.39 -2.03
C ASN A 58 -2.67 2.22 -3.25
N VAL A 59 -3.29 2.05 -4.43
CA VAL A 59 -2.60 1.70 -5.67
C VAL A 59 -1.88 2.91 -6.26
N ASP A 60 -0.56 2.78 -6.43
CA ASP A 60 0.34 3.81 -6.95
C ASP A 60 1.67 3.13 -7.36
N GLU A 61 2.45 3.73 -8.25
CA GLU A 61 3.76 3.20 -8.67
C GLU A 61 4.72 2.98 -7.50
N SER A 62 4.58 3.80 -6.45
CA SER A 62 5.39 3.74 -5.24
C SER A 62 4.69 3.06 -4.05
N LYS A 63 3.50 2.46 -4.21
CA LYS A 63 2.68 1.93 -3.09
C LYS A 63 2.22 0.49 -3.34
N ASP A 64 0.93 0.19 -3.15
CA ASP A 64 0.39 -1.13 -3.46
C ASP A 64 0.40 -1.32 -4.98
N ARG A 65 0.81 -2.49 -5.45
CA ARG A 65 0.79 -2.86 -6.87
C ARG A 65 -0.17 -4.01 -7.06
N VAL A 66 -0.94 -3.95 -8.15
CA VAL A 66 -1.96 -4.95 -8.46
C VAL A 66 -1.72 -5.50 -9.86
N SER A 67 -1.82 -6.81 -10.00
CA SER A 67 -1.91 -7.50 -11.28
C SER A 67 -3.15 -8.39 -11.32
N VAL A 68 -3.74 -8.54 -12.49
CA VAL A 68 -4.87 -9.44 -12.75
C VAL A 68 -4.46 -10.39 -13.87
N VAL A 69 -4.59 -11.68 -13.61
CA VAL A 69 -4.29 -12.75 -14.57
C VAL A 69 -5.53 -13.60 -14.73
N GLN A 70 -5.98 -13.78 -15.97
CA GLN A 70 -7.06 -14.70 -16.28
C GLN A 70 -6.47 -16.06 -16.70
N PHE A 71 -7.03 -17.15 -16.21
CA PHE A 71 -6.65 -18.50 -16.60
C PHE A 71 -7.90 -19.32 -16.97
N SER A 72 -7.75 -20.17 -17.99
CA SER A 72 -8.72 -21.19 -18.38
C SER A 72 -7.98 -22.50 -18.63
N ALA A 73 -8.64 -23.63 -18.37
CA ALA A 73 -8.09 -24.95 -18.65
C ALA A 73 -7.99 -25.24 -20.16
N GLU A 74 -8.73 -24.52 -21.01
CA GLU A 74 -8.47 -24.53 -22.45
C GLU A 74 -7.26 -23.65 -22.79
N ALA A 75 -6.25 -24.30 -23.39
CA ALA A 75 -5.31 -23.61 -24.25
C ALA A 75 -6.05 -23.26 -25.55
N SER A 76 -6.23 -21.96 -25.82
CA SER A 76 -6.63 -21.48 -27.15
C SER A 76 -5.63 -21.90 -28.22
#